data_AF-A0A7X6VJD2-F1
#
_entry.id   AF-A0A7X6VJD2-F1
#
_cell.length_a   1.000
_cell.length_b   1.000
_cell.length_c   1.000
_cell.angle_alpha   90.00
_cell.angle_beta   90.00
_cell.angle_gamma   90.00
#
_symmetry.space_group_name_H-M   'P 1'
#
loop_
_entity.id
_entity.type
_entity.pdbx_description
1 polymer ?
#
loop_
_entity_poly.entity_id
_entity_poly.type
_entity_poly.pdbx_seq_one_letter_code
_entity_poly.pdbx_strand_id
1 'polypeptide(L)'
;MVYKKSLGDRLFDGVNTLFLILIGFLCLYPMVYILAVSLSGPMAVLNRKVYLWPVDISFEAYKTCFESKTLAMAYLNTIKYTASGTFFNLLAVTLMAYPLSKRRLAGRRQISFFFYFTNLFSGGLIPTYLVVKNVNFVDTIWALIIPG
;
A
#
# COMPACT_ATOMS: atom_id res chain seq x y z
N MET A 1 4.95 -38.94 13.63
CA MET A 1 4.09 -39.84 12.83
C MET A 1 4.30 -39.50 11.37
N VAL A 2 4.95 -40.38 10.61
CA VAL A 2 5.22 -40.18 9.17
C VAL A 2 3.99 -40.66 8.40
N TYR A 3 3.13 -39.73 7.97
CA TYR A 3 2.00 -40.05 7.10
C TYR A 3 2.53 -40.63 5.78
N LYS A 4 2.22 -41.90 5.47
CA LYS A 4 2.43 -42.45 4.12
C LYS A 4 1.42 -41.78 3.20
N LYS A 5 1.86 -40.76 2.45
CA LYS A 5 1.01 -40.05 1.48
C LYS A 5 0.39 -41.04 0.50
N SER A 6 -0.93 -41.03 0.40
CA SER A 6 -1.68 -41.76 -0.61
C SER A 6 -1.30 -41.24 -2.02
N LEU A 7 -1.51 -42.04 -3.07
CA LEU A 7 -1.31 -41.59 -4.45
C LEU A 7 -2.17 -40.36 -4.78
N GLY A 8 -3.38 -40.28 -4.20
CA GLY A 8 -4.25 -39.12 -4.28
C GLY A 8 -3.66 -37.87 -3.63
N ASP A 9 -3.06 -38.00 -2.45
CA ASP A 9 -2.43 -36.88 -1.72
C ASP A 9 -1.25 -36.31 -2.51
N ARG A 10 -0.43 -37.17 -3.14
CA ARG A 10 0.71 -36.72 -3.96
C ARG A 10 0.27 -35.99 -5.22
N LEU A 11 -0.80 -36.45 -5.87
CA LEU A 11 -1.36 -35.79 -7.05
C LEU A 11 -1.95 -34.42 -6.67
N PHE A 12 -2.71 -34.36 -5.58
CA PHE A 12 -3.29 -33.12 -5.07
C PHE A 12 -2.21 -32.10 -4.69
N ASP A 13 -1.18 -32.53 -3.95
CA ASP A 13 -0.04 -31.67 -3.60
C ASP A 13 0.67 -31.14 -4.86
N GLY A 14 0.87 -31.98 -5.88
CA GLY A 14 1.49 -31.59 -7.14
C GLY A 14 0.69 -30.53 -7.90
N VAL A 15 -0.62 -30.74 -8.04
CA VAL A 15 -1.53 -29.78 -8.70
C VAL A 15 -1.62 -28.47 -7.91
N ASN A 16 -1.77 -28.55 -6.59
CA ASN A 16 -1.83 -27.37 -5.72
C ASN A 16 -0.52 -26.57 -5.77
N THR A 17 0.63 -27.24 -5.75
CA THR A 17 1.94 -26.59 -5.86
C THR A 17 2.08 -25.90 -7.22
N LEU A 18 1.72 -26.57 -8.32
CA LEU A 18 1.73 -25.97 -9.66
C LEU A 18 0.81 -24.74 -9.73
N PHE A 19 -0.39 -24.83 -9.17
CA PHE A 19 -1.34 -23.74 -9.12
C PHE A 19 -0.81 -22.52 -8.35
N LEU A 20 -0.19 -22.75 -7.18
CA LEU A 20 0.45 -21.68 -6.40
C LEU A 20 1.64 -21.06 -7.13
N ILE A 21 2.45 -21.86 -7.85
CA ILE A 21 3.54 -21.34 -8.69
C ILE A 21 2.99 -20.44 -9.80
N LEU A 22 1.91 -20.84 -10.46
CA LEU A 22 1.28 -20.03 -11.51
C LEU A 22 0.74 -18.70 -10.98
N ILE A 23 0.07 -18.71 -9.82
CA ILE A 23 -0.38 -17.47 -9.16
C ILE A 23 0.81 -16.59 -8.80
N GLY A 24 1.86 -17.18 -8.20
CA GLY A 24 3.08 -16.46 -7.86
C GLY A 24 3.71 -15.80 -9.09
N PHE A 25 3.77 -16.51 -10.22
CA PHE A 25 4.27 -15.96 -11.48
C PHE A 25 3.40 -14.81 -12.00
N LEU A 26 2.07 -14.94 -11.96
CA LEU A 26 1.15 -13.86 -12.37
C LEU A 26 1.30 -12.60 -11.52
N CYS A 27 1.57 -12.73 -10.22
CA CYS A 27 1.84 -11.58 -9.34
C CYS A 27 3.22 -10.96 -9.58
N LEU A 28 4.23 -11.77 -9.86
CA LEU A 28 5.61 -11.28 -10.09
C LEU A 28 5.81 -10.69 -11.48
N TYR A 29 5.12 -11.21 -12.50
CA TYR A 29 5.22 -10.75 -13.88
C TYR A 29 5.12 -9.22 -14.04
N PRO A 30 4.10 -8.51 -13.51
CA PRO A 30 4.01 -7.06 -13.65
C PRO A 30 5.18 -6.31 -13.00
N MET A 31 5.74 -6.81 -11.88
CA MET A 31 6.91 -6.18 -11.27
C MET A 31 8.16 -6.33 -12.15
N VAL A 32 8.40 -7.52 -12.69
CA VAL A 32 9.55 -7.77 -13.58
C VAL A 32 9.40 -6.96 -14.88
N TYR A 33 8.19 -6.90 -15.44
CA TYR A 33 7.90 -6.11 -16.63
C TYR A 33 8.22 -4.62 -16.43
N ILE A 34 7.79 -4.03 -15.31
CA ILE A 34 8.07 -2.61 -15.02
C ILE A 34 9.58 -2.36 -14.90
N LEU A 35 10.34 -3.29 -14.29
CA LEU A 35 11.80 -3.19 -14.22
C LEU A 35 12.47 -3.31 -15.60
N ALA A 36 11.97 -4.22 -16.45
CA ALA A 36 12.47 -4.35 -17.82
C ALA A 36 12.20 -3.07 -18.63
N VAL A 37 11.01 -2.48 -18.49
CA VAL A 37 10.63 -1.22 -19.14
C VAL A 37 11.45 -0.05 -18.64
N SER A 38 11.70 0.05 -17.33
CA SER A 38 12.45 1.18 -16.75
C SER A 38 13.93 1.21 -17.18
N LEU A 39 14.50 0.06 -17.52
CA LEU A 39 15.87 -0.10 -18.02
C LEU A 39 15.97 -0.07 -19.55
N SER A 40 14.85 -0.06 -20.28
CA SER A 40 14.84 -0.13 -21.74
C SER A 40 14.84 1.25 -22.40
N GLY A 41 15.39 1.34 -23.60
CA GLY A 41 15.38 2.55 -24.41
C GLY A 41 13.96 3.01 -24.75
N PRO A 42 13.68 4.33 -24.84
CA PRO A 42 12.33 4.86 -25.10
C PRO A 42 11.71 4.30 -26.39
N MET A 43 12.53 4.13 -27.44
CA MET A 43 12.11 3.57 -28.72
C MET A 43 11.77 2.08 -28.64
N ALA A 44 12.44 1.31 -27.77
CA ALA A 44 12.15 -0.11 -27.57
C ALA A 44 10.82 -0.30 -26.82
N VAL A 45 10.54 0.58 -25.85
CA VAL A 45 9.28 0.62 -25.10
C VAL A 45 8.11 1.02 -26.02
N LEU A 46 8.27 2.10 -26.80
CA LEU A 46 7.25 2.57 -27.75
C LEU A 46 6.88 1.52 -28.80
N ASN A 47 7.87 0.77 -29.27
CA ASN A 47 7.67 -0.30 -30.25
C ASN A 47 7.19 -1.63 -29.65
N ARG A 48 6.84 -1.66 -28.35
CA ARG A 48 6.36 -2.87 -27.63
C ARG A 48 7.31 -4.07 -27.75
N LYS A 49 8.62 -3.82 -27.78
CA LYS A 49 9.64 -4.89 -27.86
C LYS A 49 10.02 -5.46 -26.50
N VAL A 50 9.65 -4.79 -25.41
CA VAL A 50 10.00 -5.17 -24.03
C VAL A 50 8.93 -6.09 -23.46
N TYR A 51 9.32 -7.30 -23.05
CA TYR A 51 8.45 -8.28 -22.38
C TYR A 51 9.03 -8.62 -21.00
N LEU A 52 9.84 -9.68 -20.91
CA LEU A 52 10.49 -10.07 -19.64
C LEU A 52 11.88 -9.46 -19.45
N TRP A 53 12.57 -9.10 -20.54
CA TRP A 53 13.95 -8.62 -20.52
C TRP A 53 14.06 -7.22 -21.10
N PRO A 54 14.96 -6.38 -20.57
CA PRO A 54 15.17 -5.05 -21.11
C PRO A 54 15.75 -5.13 -22.54
N VAL A 55 15.29 -4.23 -23.39
CA VAL A 55 15.76 -4.10 -24.77
C VAL A 55 16.39 -2.71 -24.92
N ASP A 56 17.60 -2.65 -25.50
CA ASP A 56 18.39 -1.42 -25.63
C ASP A 56 18.61 -0.72 -24.28
N ILE A 57 19.44 -1.30 -23.41
CA ILE A 57 19.65 -0.83 -22.03
C ILE A 57 19.98 0.68 -22.02
N SER A 58 19.10 1.46 -21.41
CA SER A 58 19.24 2.92 -21.30
C SER A 58 18.86 3.39 -19.89
N PHE A 59 19.66 4.31 -19.37
CA PHE A 59 19.42 4.97 -18.07
C PHE A 59 18.88 6.40 -18.22
N GLU A 60 18.49 6.79 -19.44
CA GLU A 60 17.97 8.12 -19.73
C GLU A 60 16.70 8.44 -18.93
N ALA A 61 15.78 7.47 -18.80
CA ALA A 61 14.57 7.61 -17.99
C ALA A 61 14.89 7.95 -16.53
N TYR A 62 15.88 7.27 -15.94
CA TYR A 62 16.33 7.55 -14.57
C TYR A 62 16.95 8.94 -14.45
N LYS A 63 17.78 9.35 -15.42
CA LYS A 63 18.39 10.69 -15.44
C LYS A 63 17.32 11.79 -15.44
N THR A 64 16.31 11.66 -16.31
CA THR A 64 15.17 12.58 -16.37
C THR A 64 14.38 12.62 -15.06
N CYS A 65 14.20 11.48 -14.39
CA CYS A 65 13.58 11.43 -13.06
C CYS A 65 14.39 12.20 -12.00
N PHE A 66 15.70 12.01 -11.95
CA PHE A 66 16.55 12.69 -10.96
C PHE A 66 16.74 14.19 -11.24
N GLU A 67 16.68 14.62 -12.49
CA GLU A 67 16.74 16.04 -12.87
C GLU A 67 15.43 16.79 -12.56
N SER A 68 14.31 16.08 -12.43
CA SER A 68 13.01 16.67 -12.12
C SER A 68 12.93 17.14 -10.66
N LYS A 69 13.05 18.46 -10.46
CA LYS A 69 12.84 19.11 -9.15
C LYS A 69 11.46 18.81 -8.57
N THR A 70 10.44 18.72 -9.42
CA THR A 70 9.07 18.38 -9.00
C THR A 70 9.00 16.97 -8.42
N LEU A 71 9.67 16.00 -9.05
CA LEU A 71 9.71 14.62 -8.56
C LEU A 71 10.45 14.55 -7.22
N ALA A 72 11.59 15.22 -7.10
CA ALA A 72 12.34 15.28 -5.85
C ALA A 72 11.53 15.89 -4.70
N MET A 73 10.84 17.02 -4.94
CA MET A 73 9.97 17.65 -3.95
C MET A 73 8.77 16.78 -3.59
N ALA A 74 8.15 16.11 -4.56
CA ALA A 74 7.05 15.20 -4.32
C ALA A 74 7.48 14.00 -3.46
N TYR A 75 8.63 13.39 -3.75
CA TYR A 75 9.19 12.30 -2.92
C TYR A 75 9.48 12.77 -1.49
N LEU A 76 10.08 13.95 -1.33
CA LEU A 76 10.35 14.51 -0.01
C LEU A 76 9.06 14.75 0.77
N ASN A 77 8.02 15.25 0.11
CA ASN A 77 6.70 15.43 0.71
C ASN A 77 6.08 14.09 1.11
N THR A 78 6.13 13.06 0.26
CA THR A 78 5.66 11.71 0.60
C THR A 78 6.35 11.16 1.83
N ILE A 79 7.68 11.26 1.93
CA ILE A 79 8.44 10.80 3.10
C ILE A 79 8.01 11.58 4.35
N LYS A 80 7.88 12.90 4.25
CA LYS A 80 7.41 13.72 5.38
C LYS A 80 6.01 13.28 5.83
N TYR A 81 5.08 13.13 4.89
CA TYR A 81 3.68 12.80 5.17
C TYR A 81 3.53 11.39 5.76
N THR A 82 4.24 10.39 5.22
CA THR A 82 4.18 9.03 5.76
C THR A 82 4.86 8.96 7.13
N ALA A 83 6.03 9.56 7.31
CA ALA A 83 6.74 9.54 8.59
C ALA A 83 5.92 10.22 9.70
N SER A 84 5.46 11.46 9.48
CA SER A 84 4.66 12.18 10.47
C SER A 84 3.28 11.54 10.64
N GLY A 85 2.62 11.15 9.54
CA GLY A 85 1.32 10.52 9.55
C GLY A 85 1.32 9.21 10.35
N THR A 86 2.26 8.31 10.04
CA THR A 86 2.41 7.05 10.79
C THR A 86 2.75 7.29 12.26
N PHE A 87 3.63 8.26 12.57
CA PHE A 87 3.98 8.57 13.95
C PHE A 87 2.77 9.05 14.76
N PHE A 88 2.04 10.06 14.28
CA PHE A 88 0.86 10.59 14.98
C PHE A 88 -0.29 9.58 15.03
N ASN A 89 -0.54 8.84 13.94
CA ASN A 89 -1.56 7.80 13.90
C ASN A 89 -1.25 6.68 14.92
N LEU A 90 -0.02 6.17 14.92
CA LEU A 90 0.38 5.11 15.84
C LEU A 90 0.33 5.58 17.29
N LEU A 91 0.74 6.83 17.58
CA LEU A 91 0.57 7.41 18.91
C LEU A 91 -0.90 7.47 19.34
N ALA A 92 -1.79 8.02 18.50
CA ALA A 92 -3.20 8.16 18.83
C ALA A 92 -3.89 6.79 19.01
N VAL A 93 -3.66 5.86 18.06
CA VAL A 93 -4.25 4.52 18.08
C VAL A 93 -3.73 3.73 19.27
N THR A 94 -2.44 3.79 19.60
CA THR A 94 -1.89 3.05 20.75
C THR A 94 -2.40 3.58 22.09
N LEU A 95 -2.45 4.91 22.27
CA LEU A 95 -3.00 5.55 23.47
C LEU A 95 -4.46 5.18 23.70
N MET A 96 -5.22 4.98 22.62
CA MET A 96 -6.63 4.62 22.68
C MET A 96 -6.88 3.10 22.81
N ALA A 97 -6.18 2.29 22.02
CA ALA A 97 -6.35 0.86 21.97
C ALA A 97 -5.81 0.16 23.23
N TYR A 98 -4.76 0.70 23.86
CA TYR A 98 -4.15 0.08 25.04
C TYR A 98 -5.12 0.00 26.24
N PRO A 99 -5.79 1.09 26.68
CA PRO A 99 -6.81 1.00 27.72
C PRO A 99 -7.97 0.06 27.33
N LEU A 100 -8.40 0.10 26.07
CA LEU A 100 -9.53 -0.68 25.57
C LEU A 100 -9.25 -2.20 25.52
N SER A 101 -7.99 -2.58 25.42
CA SER A 101 -7.52 -3.97 25.51
C SER A 101 -7.69 -4.55 26.93
N LYS A 102 -7.67 -3.71 27.98
CA LYS A 102 -7.84 -4.16 29.35
C LYS A 102 -9.32 -4.42 29.66
N ARG A 103 -9.63 -5.66 30.08
CA ARG A 103 -11.01 -6.07 30.45
C ARG A 103 -11.63 -5.28 31.62
N ARG A 104 -10.83 -4.55 32.40
CA ARG A 104 -11.24 -3.80 33.59
C ARG A 104 -11.72 -2.36 33.30
N LEU A 105 -11.63 -1.89 32.05
CA LEU A 105 -12.04 -0.54 31.69
C LEU A 105 -13.58 -0.41 31.74
N ALA A 106 -14.07 0.50 32.58
CA ALA A 106 -15.49 0.88 32.61
C ALA A 106 -15.88 1.55 31.29
N GLY A 107 -17.03 1.18 30.70
CA GLY A 107 -17.49 1.75 29.42
C GLY A 107 -16.86 1.13 28.17
N ARG A 108 -16.04 0.07 28.30
CA ARG A 108 -15.37 -0.59 27.16
C ARG A 108 -16.31 -0.98 26.03
N ARG A 109 -17.49 -1.55 26.35
CA ARG A 109 -18.45 -2.03 25.36
C ARG A 109 -19.02 -0.87 24.53
N GLN A 110 -19.35 0.23 25.18
CA GLN A 110 -19.90 1.43 24.56
C GLN A 110 -18.86 2.10 23.64
N ILE A 111 -17.63 2.27 24.15
CA ILE A 111 -16.53 2.86 23.37
C ILE A 111 -16.21 1.98 22.16
N SER A 112 -16.09 0.66 22.35
CA SER A 112 -15.81 -0.26 21.24
C SER A 112 -16.93 -0.24 20.19
N PHE A 113 -18.20 -0.20 20.62
CA PHE A 113 -19.34 -0.09 19.71
C PHE A 113 -19.28 1.19 18.86
N PHE A 114 -18.92 2.33 19.46
CA PHE A 114 -18.77 3.59 18.73
C PHE A 114 -17.70 3.51 17.63
N PHE A 115 -16.56 2.85 17.88
CA PHE A 115 -15.53 2.61 16.86
C PHE A 115 -16.02 1.71 15.72
N TYR A 116 -16.68 0.60 16.05
CA TYR A 116 -17.24 -0.28 15.03
C TYR A 116 -18.31 0.43 14.20
N PHE A 117 -19.15 1.25 14.84
CA PHE A 117 -20.16 2.03 14.14
C PHE A 117 -19.54 3.03 13.16
N THR A 118 -18.56 3.83 13.57
CA THR A 118 -17.91 4.82 12.68
C THR A 118 -17.07 4.17 11.56
N ASN A 119 -16.57 2.94 11.75
CA ASN A 119 -15.91 2.19 10.68
C ASN A 119 -16.91 1.72 9.60
N LEU A 120 -18.14 1.37 10.00
CA LEU A 120 -19.21 0.93 9.09
C LEU A 120 -19.98 2.10 8.46
N PHE A 121 -20.16 3.19 9.20
CA PHE A 121 -20.94 4.36 8.80
C PHE A 121 -20.02 5.59 8.73
N SER A 122 -19.91 6.20 7.53
CA SER A 122 -19.16 7.45 7.33
C SER A 122 -20.03 8.53 6.69
N GLY A 123 -19.68 9.80 6.93
CA GLY A 123 -20.38 10.95 6.33
C GLY A 123 -20.15 11.13 4.83
N GLY A 124 -19.25 10.35 4.20
CA GLY A 124 -18.89 10.50 2.80
C GLY A 124 -17.96 11.68 2.51
N LEU A 125 -17.56 11.83 1.25
CA LEU A 125 -16.48 12.74 0.84
C LEU A 125 -16.84 14.23 1.08
N ILE A 126 -18.05 14.66 0.71
CA ILE A 126 -18.44 16.07 0.78
C ILE A 126 -18.46 16.58 2.22
N PRO A 127 -19.14 15.92 3.19
CA PRO A 127 -19.13 16.37 4.58
C PRO A 127 -17.73 16.35 5.20
N THR A 128 -16.91 15.33 4.91
CA THR A 128 -15.53 15.28 5.40
C THR A 128 -14.69 16.43 4.87
N TYR A 129 -14.83 16.76 3.58
CA TYR A 129 -14.15 17.91 2.99
C TYR A 129 -14.57 19.24 3.63
N LEU A 130 -15.87 19.43 3.88
CA LEU A 130 -16.38 20.62 4.54
C LEU A 130 -15.82 20.78 5.96
N VAL A 131 -15.65 19.69 6.72
CA VAL A 131 -15.01 19.73 8.04
C VAL A 131 -13.57 20.21 7.92
N VAL A 132 -12.77 19.61 7.03
CA VAL A 132 -11.36 20.01 6.79
C VAL A 132 -11.26 21.48 6.35
N LYS A 133 -12.21 21.94 5.53
CA LYS A 133 -12.31 23.35 5.13
C LYS A 133 -12.61 24.26 6.31
N ASN A 134 -13.56 23.89 7.17
CA ASN A 134 -13.96 24.68 8.32
C ASN A 134 -12.86 24.79 9.39
N VAL A 135 -11.98 23.80 9.51
CA VAL A 135 -10.78 23.88 10.37
C VAL A 135 -9.57 24.54 9.70
N ASN A 136 -9.73 25.10 8.49
CA ASN A 136 -8.66 25.77 7.72
C ASN A 136 -7.44 24.89 7.44
N PHE A 137 -7.63 23.58 7.30
CA PHE A 137 -6.53 22.65 7.00
C PHE A 137 -6.29 22.48 5.50
N VAL A 138 -7.11 23.09 4.64
CA VAL A 138 -6.97 23.01 3.17
C VAL A 138 -5.57 23.47 2.75
N ASP A 139 -4.95 22.74 1.83
CA ASP A 139 -3.59 22.95 1.33
C ASP A 139 -2.47 22.87 2.39
N THR A 140 -2.75 22.28 3.55
CA THR A 140 -1.75 22.01 4.59
C THR A 140 -1.48 20.52 4.77
N ILE A 141 -0.34 20.21 5.37
CA ILE A 141 0.05 18.83 5.72
C ILE A 141 -0.99 18.19 6.67
N TRP A 142 -1.64 19.00 7.51
CA TRP A 142 -2.60 18.54 8.51
C TRP A 142 -3.88 17.95 7.91
N ALA A 143 -4.28 18.39 6.71
CA ALA A 143 -5.38 17.78 5.98
C ALA A 143 -5.11 16.32 5.59
N LEU A 144 -3.85 15.90 5.53
CA LEU A 144 -3.46 14.52 5.25
C LEU A 144 -3.19 13.69 6.52
N ILE A 145 -2.73 14.32 7.60
CA ILE A 145 -2.35 13.62 8.84
C ILE A 145 -3.54 13.34 9.76
N ILE A 146 -4.46 14.29 9.91
CA ILE A 146 -5.50 14.24 10.96
C ILE A 146 -6.77 13.48 10.53
N PRO A 147 -7.30 13.68 9.30
CA PRO A 147 -8.48 12.96 8.82
C PRO A 147 -8.18 11.53 8.35
N GLY A 148 -6.89 11.17 8.22
CA GLY A 148 -6.39 9.90 7.68
C GLY A 148 -6.16 8.80 8.70
#